data_AF-A0A6L6BW13-F1
#
_entry.id   AF-A0A6L6BW13-F1
#
_cell.length_a   1.000
_cell.length_b   1.000
_cell.length_c   1.000
_cell.angle_alpha   90.00
_cell.angle_beta   90.00
_cell.angle_gamma   90.00
#
_symmetry.space_group_name_H-M   'P 1'
#
loop_
_entity.id
_entity.type
_entity.pdbx_description
1 polymer ?
#
loop_
_entity_poly.entity_id
_entity_poly.type
_entity_poly.pdbx_seq_one_letter_code
_entity_poly.pdbx_strand_id
1 'polypeptide(L)'
;MRDLAPHVLDEQAASELLTTGEAARLLNSSRQHVVDLCDRGELPFVTTGTHRRISRGDLEALRTRTQKMTRDQRRSLWLAYAIAGRIVEDPQQARLLAEANLEQMAAASKGRPSRWLAEWANLLSGTLERLLYDYTSHSPRGRELRQNAPFAGLLSSAERAAVVENWKRSE
;
A
#
# COMPACT_ATOMS: atom_id res chain seq x y z
N MET A 1 -6.47 33.29 22.83
CA MET A 1 -7.78 32.60 22.76
C MET A 1 -8.18 32.36 21.31
N ARG A 2 -7.70 31.26 20.74
CA ARG A 2 -8.36 30.57 19.63
C ARG A 2 -8.29 29.09 19.97
N ASP A 3 -9.47 28.55 20.28
CA ASP A 3 -9.70 27.15 20.55
C ASP A 3 -9.31 26.31 19.35
N LEU A 4 -8.37 25.40 19.56
CA LEU A 4 -8.19 24.23 18.71
C LEU A 4 -8.78 23.07 19.49
N ALA A 5 -10.03 22.75 19.17
CA ALA A 5 -10.67 21.53 19.61
C ALA A 5 -9.80 20.32 19.22
N PRO A 6 -9.65 19.32 20.10
CA PRO A 6 -8.96 18.10 19.75
C PRO A 6 -9.77 17.38 18.67
N HIS A 7 -9.17 17.21 17.49
CA HIS A 7 -9.69 16.31 16.47
C HIS A 7 -9.77 14.91 17.08
N VAL A 8 -11.01 14.49 17.31
CA VAL A 8 -11.43 13.12 17.58
C VAL A 8 -10.97 12.26 16.40
N LEU A 9 -9.76 11.70 16.51
CA LEU A 9 -9.32 10.58 15.69
C LEU A 9 -9.54 9.33 16.53
N ASP A 10 -10.72 8.75 16.32
CA ASP A 10 -11.01 7.31 16.39
C ASP A 10 -10.08 6.48 17.30
N GLU A 11 -10.40 6.48 18.60
CA GLU A 11 -9.69 5.81 19.69
C GLU A 11 -9.70 4.26 19.62
N GLN A 12 -10.24 3.64 18.57
CA GLN A 12 -10.45 2.18 18.52
C GLN A 12 -9.51 1.39 17.61
N ALA A 13 -8.51 2.04 16.99
CA ALA A 13 -7.41 1.35 16.30
C ALA A 13 -6.01 1.64 16.89
N ALA A 14 -5.92 2.36 18.02
CA ALA A 14 -4.67 2.83 18.60
C ALA A 14 -4.15 1.97 19.77
N SER A 15 -2.87 1.57 19.64
CA SER A 15 -1.89 1.33 20.72
C SER A 15 -1.73 -0.07 21.33
N GLU A 16 -1.50 -1.10 20.50
CA GLU A 16 -0.66 -2.20 21.00
C GLU A 16 0.80 -1.72 21.02
N LEU A 17 1.25 -1.26 22.18
CA LEU A 17 2.64 -0.88 22.44
C LEU A 17 3.46 -2.14 22.66
N LEU A 18 4.32 -2.44 21.70
CA LEU A 18 5.17 -3.63 21.68
C LEU A 18 6.45 -3.39 22.45
N THR A 19 6.91 -4.40 23.18
CA THR A 19 8.27 -4.45 23.69
C THR A 19 9.26 -4.58 22.53
N THR A 20 10.52 -4.19 22.73
CA THR A 20 11.58 -4.42 21.73
C THR A 20 11.78 -5.91 21.40
N GLY A 21 11.39 -6.82 22.30
CA GLY A 21 11.41 -8.26 22.05
C GLY A 21 10.31 -8.72 21.10
N GLU A 22 9.07 -8.24 21.29
CA GLU A 22 7.96 -8.54 20.37
C GLU A 22 8.18 -7.90 19.00
N ALA A 23 8.66 -6.67 18.98
CA ALA A 23 9.05 -5.99 17.76
C ALA A 23 10.11 -6.77 16.97
N ALA A 24 11.12 -7.31 17.65
CA ALA A 24 12.18 -8.11 17.04
C ALA A 24 11.62 -9.41 16.41
N ARG A 25 10.69 -10.10 17.09
CA ARG A 25 10.03 -11.28 16.53
C ARG A 25 9.24 -10.95 15.26
N LEU A 26 8.50 -9.85 15.27
CA LEU A 26 7.69 -9.42 14.12
C LEU A 26 8.53 -8.98 12.91
N LEU A 27 9.70 -8.37 13.17
CA LEU A 27 10.66 -8.00 12.13
C LEU A 27 11.57 -9.15 11.69
N ASN A 28 11.48 -10.33 12.33
CA ASN A 28 12.45 -11.41 12.17
C ASN A 28 13.91 -10.94 12.35
N SER A 29 14.15 -10.08 13.35
CA SER A 29 15.46 -9.51 13.65
C SER A 29 15.88 -9.80 15.09
N SER A 30 17.11 -9.43 15.46
CA SER A 30 17.53 -9.47 16.86
C SER A 30 16.91 -8.31 17.66
N ARG A 31 16.77 -8.48 18.98
CA ARG A 31 16.37 -7.39 19.89
C ARG A 31 17.35 -6.22 19.83
N GLN A 32 18.65 -6.51 19.74
CA GLN A 32 19.69 -5.48 19.65
C GLN A 32 19.49 -4.62 18.39
N HIS A 33 19.17 -5.23 17.25
CA HIS A 33 18.88 -4.49 16.02
C HIS A 33 17.70 -3.51 16.18
N VAL A 34 16.63 -3.92 16.88
CA VAL A 34 15.49 -3.04 17.19
C VAL A 34 15.90 -1.89 18.11
N VAL A 35 16.78 -2.13 19.08
CA VAL A 35 17.33 -1.08 19.94
C VAL A 35 18.16 -0.10 19.10
N ASP A 36 19.02 -0.61 18.22
CA ASP A 36 19.85 0.24 17.36
C ASP A 36 18.98 1.08 16.40
N LEU A 37 17.87 0.52 15.90
CA LEU A 37 16.89 1.27 15.09
C LEU A 37 16.23 2.40 15.88
N CYS A 38 15.89 2.17 17.15
CA CYS A 38 15.41 3.21 18.05
C CYS A 38 16.47 4.29 18.30
N ASP A 39 17.71 3.89 18.57
CA ASP A 39 18.80 4.81 18.92
C ASP A 39 19.24 5.67 17.72
N ARG A 40 19.15 5.12 16.50
CA ARG A 40 19.35 5.88 15.25
C ARG A 40 18.16 6.75 14.84
N GLY A 41 17.03 6.68 15.56
CA GLY A 41 15.82 7.42 15.23
C GLY A 41 15.05 6.89 14.02
N GLU A 42 15.37 5.68 13.54
CA GLU A 42 14.72 5.05 12.38
C GLU A 42 13.39 4.39 12.75
N LEU A 43 13.24 4.01 14.03
CA LEU A 43 12.04 3.44 14.62
C LEU A 43 11.56 4.27 15.81
N PRO A 44 10.44 5.02 15.65
CA PRO A 44 9.84 5.75 16.76
C PRO A 44 9.48 4.84 17.94
N PHE A 45 9.69 5.35 19.15
CA PHE A 45 9.35 4.65 20.38
C PHE A 45 8.98 5.66 21.48
N VAL A 46 8.21 5.18 22.45
CA VAL A 46 7.98 5.85 23.73
C VAL A 46 8.65 5.06 24.85
N THR A 47 8.89 5.68 25.99
CA THR A 47 9.43 5.01 27.17
C THR A 47 8.36 4.83 28.24
N THR A 48 8.25 3.63 28.78
CA THR A 48 7.48 3.33 29.99
C THR A 48 8.47 2.95 31.08
N GLY A 49 8.83 3.92 31.93
CA GLY A 49 9.98 3.80 32.83
C GLY A 49 11.29 3.75 32.04
N THR A 50 12.08 2.70 32.24
CA THR A 50 13.37 2.46 31.54
C THR A 50 13.22 1.67 30.24
N HIS A 51 12.01 1.19 29.92
CA HIS A 51 11.80 0.32 28.76
C HIS A 51 11.20 1.06 27.57
N ARG A 52 11.78 0.83 26.39
CA ARG A 52 11.22 1.29 25.11
C ARG A 52 9.95 0.50 24.77
N ARG A 53 8.99 1.20 24.15
CA ARG A 53 7.70 0.70 23.66
C ARG A 53 7.49 1.24 22.26
N ILE A 54 7.20 0.35 21.32
CA ILE A 54 7.10 0.66 19.90
C ILE A 54 5.65 0.47 19.50
N SER A 55 5.05 1.45 18.84
CA SER A 55 3.72 1.28 18.28
C SER A 55 3.76 0.21 17.19
N ARG A 56 2.79 -0.70 17.17
CA ARG A 56 2.61 -1.67 16.07
C ARG A 56 2.56 -0.96 14.71
N GLY A 57 1.95 0.22 14.62
CA GLY A 57 1.89 1.00 13.38
C GLY A 57 3.27 1.42 12.87
N ASP A 58 4.13 1.94 13.76
CA ASP A 58 5.49 2.36 13.42
C ASP A 58 6.36 1.17 13.00
N LEU A 59 6.17 0.02 13.67
CA LEU A 59 6.88 -1.20 13.34
C LEU A 59 6.52 -1.71 11.94
N GLU A 60 5.22 -1.75 11.60
CA GLU A 60 4.75 -2.17 10.28
C GLU A 60 5.18 -1.17 9.19
N ALA A 61 5.21 0.13 9.50
CA ALA A 61 5.73 1.15 8.60
C ALA A 61 7.23 0.95 8.33
N LEU A 62 8.03 0.66 9.37
CA LEU A 62 9.44 0.32 9.19
C LEU A 62 9.62 -0.96 8.36
N ARG A 63 8.90 -2.03 8.70
CA ARG A 63 8.96 -3.31 7.99
C ARG A 63 8.66 -3.15 6.50
N THR A 64 7.66 -2.32 6.20
CA THR A 64 7.29 -1.98 4.82
C THR A 64 8.41 -1.25 4.09
N ARG A 65 9.13 -0.34 4.77
CA ARG A 65 10.26 0.40 4.20
C ARG A 65 11.49 -0.49 3.97
N THR A 66 11.75 -1.45 4.85
CA THR A 66 12.99 -2.25 4.82
C THR A 66 12.86 -3.57 4.05
N GLN A 67 11.64 -4.08 3.86
CA GLN A 67 11.43 -5.32 3.12
C GLN A 67 11.68 -5.11 1.61
N LYS A 68 12.74 -5.73 1.10
CA LYS A 68 13.02 -5.76 -0.34
C LYS A 68 11.88 -6.47 -1.07
N MET A 69 11.26 -5.78 -2.04
CA MET A 69 10.20 -6.35 -2.86
C MET A 69 10.69 -7.56 -3.66
N THR A 70 9.86 -8.58 -3.78
CA THR A 70 10.15 -9.72 -4.67
C THR A 70 10.20 -9.27 -6.12
N ARG A 71 10.80 -10.10 -7.00
CA ARG A 71 10.84 -9.83 -8.44
C ARG A 71 9.42 -9.60 -9.00
N ASP A 72 8.46 -10.43 -8.61
CA ASP A 72 7.06 -10.30 -9.07
C ASP A 72 6.36 -9.05 -8.52
N GLN A 73 6.63 -8.68 -7.27
CA GLN A 73 6.08 -7.45 -6.70
C GLN A 73 6.62 -6.21 -7.43
N ARG A 74 7.91 -6.19 -7.78
CA ARG A 74 8.53 -5.12 -8.57
C ARG A 74 7.95 -5.08 -9.99
N ARG A 75 7.78 -6.25 -10.62
CA ARG A 75 7.12 -6.37 -11.94
C ARG A 75 5.71 -5.78 -11.91
N SER A 76 4.92 -6.14 -10.90
CA SER A 76 3.56 -5.64 -10.69
C SER A 76 3.54 -4.13 -10.50
N LEU A 77 4.46 -3.59 -9.70
CA LEU A 77 4.61 -2.15 -9.51
C LEU A 77 5.00 -1.42 -10.81
N TRP A 78 5.88 -2.01 -11.61
CA TRP A 78 6.27 -1.42 -12.89
C TRP A 78 5.11 -1.37 -13.90
N LEU A 79 4.31 -2.42 -13.96
CA LEU A 79 3.06 -2.40 -14.72
C LEU A 79 2.08 -1.34 -14.20
N ALA A 80 2.00 -1.16 -12.88
CA ALA A 80 1.16 -0.13 -12.28
C ALA A 80 1.61 1.28 -12.67
N TYR A 81 2.92 1.56 -12.78
CA TYR A 81 3.40 2.85 -13.29
C TYR A 81 2.99 3.08 -14.75
N ALA A 82 3.09 2.07 -15.62
CA ALA A 82 2.64 2.20 -17.00
C ALA A 82 1.13 2.42 -17.12
N ILE A 83 0.34 1.69 -16.33
CA ILE A 83 -1.11 1.87 -16.23
C ILE A 83 -1.44 3.26 -15.70
N ALA A 84 -0.75 3.73 -14.66
CA ALA A 84 -0.90 5.08 -14.13
C ALA A 84 -0.66 6.16 -15.19
N GLY A 85 0.35 5.98 -16.06
CA GLY A 85 0.56 6.83 -17.22
C GLY A 85 -0.67 6.90 -18.14
N ARG A 86 -1.27 5.75 -18.49
CA ARG A 86 -2.49 5.71 -19.29
C ARG A 86 -3.71 6.31 -18.60
N ILE A 87 -3.81 6.15 -17.28
CA ILE A 87 -4.88 6.81 -16.50
C ILE A 87 -4.72 8.33 -16.57
N VAL A 88 -3.50 8.86 -16.52
CA VAL A 88 -3.25 10.31 -16.61
C VAL A 88 -3.53 10.83 -18.03
N GLU A 89 -3.20 10.07 -19.06
CA GLU A 89 -3.46 10.43 -20.47
C GLU A 89 -4.96 10.60 -20.76
N ASP A 90 -5.80 9.67 -20.30
CA ASP A 90 -7.26 9.75 -20.44
C ASP A 90 -7.97 9.21 -19.19
N PRO A 91 -8.19 10.07 -18.17
CA PRO A 91 -8.79 9.64 -16.91
C PRO A 91 -10.24 9.17 -17.06
N GLN A 92 -11.00 9.74 -18.01
CA GLN A 92 -12.41 9.42 -18.19
C GLN A 92 -12.55 8.03 -18.81
N GLN A 93 -11.82 7.76 -19.88
CA GLN A 93 -11.83 6.45 -20.52
C GLN A 93 -11.30 5.36 -19.59
N ALA A 94 -10.25 5.65 -18.82
CA ALA A 94 -9.69 4.70 -17.86
C ALA A 94 -10.68 4.35 -16.74
N ARG A 95 -11.46 5.33 -16.26
CA ARG A 95 -12.52 5.11 -15.27
C ARG A 95 -13.66 4.26 -15.81
N LEU A 96 -14.19 4.60 -16.99
CA LEU A 96 -15.26 3.81 -17.62
C LEU A 96 -14.87 2.34 -17.79
N LEU A 97 -13.65 2.10 -18.29
CA LEU A 97 -13.12 0.74 -18.42
C LEU A 97 -12.98 0.05 -17.06
N ALA A 98 -12.50 0.75 -16.04
CA ALA A 98 -12.30 0.18 -14.71
C ALA A 98 -13.61 -0.15 -14.01
N GLU A 99 -14.62 0.72 -14.11
CA GLU A 99 -15.95 0.50 -13.57
C GLU A 99 -16.62 -0.70 -14.22
N ALA A 100 -16.59 -0.80 -15.55
CA ALA A 100 -17.08 -1.97 -16.28
C ALA A 100 -16.38 -3.27 -15.84
N ASN A 101 -15.06 -3.24 -15.68
CA ASN A 101 -14.31 -4.40 -15.18
C ASN A 101 -14.70 -4.78 -13.74
N LEU A 102 -14.88 -3.80 -12.84
CA LEU A 102 -15.33 -4.05 -11.47
C LEU A 102 -16.71 -4.71 -11.44
N GLU A 103 -17.63 -4.28 -12.30
CA GLU A 103 -18.96 -4.91 -12.43
C GLU A 103 -18.85 -6.37 -12.84
N GLN A 104 -17.99 -6.68 -13.83
CA GLN A 104 -17.74 -8.06 -14.26
C GLN A 104 -17.12 -8.91 -13.13
N MET A 105 -16.14 -8.35 -12.40
CA MET A 105 -15.50 -9.03 -11.26
C MET A 105 -16.50 -9.28 -10.12
N ALA A 106 -17.39 -8.32 -9.84
CA ALA A 106 -18.43 -8.45 -8.84
C ALA A 106 -19.45 -9.53 -9.21
N ALA A 107 -19.89 -9.56 -10.48
CA ALA A 107 -20.79 -10.58 -11.00
C ALA A 107 -20.17 -11.99 -10.90
N ALA A 108 -18.89 -12.14 -11.25
CA ALA A 108 -18.16 -13.40 -11.15
C ALA A 108 -18.01 -13.89 -9.69
N SER A 109 -18.03 -12.97 -8.72
CA SER A 109 -17.90 -13.28 -7.29
C SER A 109 -19.18 -13.84 -6.65
N LYS A 110 -20.26 -14.05 -7.44
CA LYS A 110 -21.56 -14.58 -6.97
C LYS A 110 -22.14 -13.82 -5.77
N GLY A 111 -21.94 -12.51 -5.73
CA GLY A 111 -22.44 -11.64 -4.65
C GLY A 111 -21.68 -11.75 -3.32
N ARG A 112 -20.54 -12.46 -3.25
CA ARG A 112 -19.68 -12.41 -2.06
C ARG A 112 -19.03 -11.03 -1.96
N PRO A 113 -19.16 -10.34 -0.82
CA PRO A 113 -18.54 -9.03 -0.64
C PRO A 113 -17.02 -9.19 -0.70
N SER A 114 -16.41 -8.47 -1.64
CA SER A 114 -14.96 -8.34 -1.72
C SER A 114 -14.58 -6.94 -1.23
N ARG A 115 -13.84 -6.89 -0.12
CA ARG A 115 -13.27 -5.64 0.41
C ARG A 115 -12.50 -4.89 -0.69
N TRP A 116 -11.76 -5.59 -1.53
CA TRP A 116 -10.93 -4.97 -2.57
C TRP A 116 -11.76 -4.37 -3.72
N LEU A 117 -12.90 -4.98 -4.08
CA LEU A 117 -13.82 -4.37 -5.06
C LEU A 117 -14.42 -3.06 -4.51
N ALA A 118 -14.85 -3.07 -3.25
CA ALA A 118 -15.37 -1.87 -2.60
C ALA A 118 -14.29 -0.78 -2.46
N GLU A 119 -13.07 -1.17 -2.13
CA GLU A 119 -11.94 -0.26 -2.03
C GLU A 119 -11.58 0.37 -3.38
N TRP A 120 -11.59 -0.42 -4.46
CA TRP A 120 -11.40 0.11 -5.81
C TRP A 120 -12.52 1.05 -6.26
N ALA A 121 -13.78 0.73 -5.96
CA ALA A 121 -14.90 1.64 -6.25
C ALA A 121 -14.76 2.99 -5.52
N ASN A 122 -14.29 2.98 -4.27
CA ASN A 122 -13.99 4.21 -3.53
C ASN A 122 -12.84 5.01 -4.16
N LEU A 123 -11.78 4.35 -4.62
CA LEU A 123 -10.66 5.03 -5.28
C LEU A 123 -11.06 5.65 -6.62
N LEU A 124 -11.87 4.95 -7.41
CA LEU A 124 -12.31 5.43 -8.73
C LEU A 124 -13.23 6.65 -8.62
N SER A 125 -14.13 6.66 -7.64
CA SER A 125 -15.00 7.81 -7.33
C SER A 125 -14.28 8.97 -6.65
N GLY A 126 -13.06 8.75 -6.15
CA GLY A 126 -12.23 9.75 -5.49
C GLY A 126 -11.42 10.64 -6.44
N THR A 127 -10.39 11.29 -5.90
CA THR A 127 -9.48 12.12 -6.69
C THR A 127 -8.47 11.27 -7.46
N LEU A 128 -8.07 11.74 -8.64
CA LEU A 128 -7.04 11.07 -9.44
C LEU A 128 -5.71 10.97 -8.68
N GLU A 129 -5.31 12.04 -7.97
CA GLU A 129 -4.09 12.06 -7.17
C GLU A 129 -4.06 10.93 -6.13
N ARG A 130 -5.15 10.73 -5.37
CA ARG A 130 -5.23 9.66 -4.38
C ARG A 130 -5.18 8.28 -5.03
N LEU A 131 -5.88 8.10 -6.14
CA LEU A 131 -5.84 6.85 -6.90
C LEU A 131 -4.41 6.51 -7.31
N LEU A 132 -3.69 7.46 -7.92
CA LEU A 132 -2.32 7.25 -8.39
C LEU A 132 -1.37 6.96 -7.22
N TYR A 133 -1.50 7.71 -6.13
CA TYR A 133 -0.69 7.51 -4.92
C TYR A 133 -0.90 6.10 -4.34
N ASP A 134 -2.14 5.70 -4.12
CA ASP A 134 -2.46 4.40 -3.50
C ASP A 134 -2.10 3.24 -4.42
N TYR A 135 -2.36 3.36 -5.73
CA TYR A 135 -2.11 2.31 -6.71
C TYR A 135 -0.61 2.03 -6.90
N THR A 136 0.22 3.08 -6.85
CA THR A 136 1.67 3.00 -7.03
C THR A 136 2.43 2.86 -5.71
N SER A 137 1.72 2.73 -4.58
CA SER A 137 2.33 2.62 -3.27
C SER A 137 3.16 1.33 -3.09
N HIS A 138 4.30 1.44 -2.41
CA HIS A 138 5.15 0.30 -2.04
C HIS A 138 4.58 -0.48 -0.83
N SER A 139 3.55 0.07 -0.20
CA SER A 139 2.90 -0.52 0.98
C SER A 139 2.26 -1.89 0.72
N PRO A 140 2.05 -2.71 1.77
CA PRO A 140 1.25 -3.93 1.66
C PRO A 140 -0.11 -3.69 1.01
N ARG A 141 -0.80 -2.61 1.39
CA ARG A 141 -2.06 -2.19 0.78
C ARG A 141 -1.93 -1.92 -0.72
N GLY A 142 -0.89 -1.20 -1.14
CA GLY A 142 -0.61 -0.97 -2.56
C GLY A 142 -0.35 -2.26 -3.35
N ARG A 143 0.33 -3.24 -2.72
CA ARG A 143 0.54 -4.56 -3.34
C ARG A 143 -0.78 -5.30 -3.56
N GLU A 144 -1.66 -5.32 -2.55
CA GLU A 144 -2.98 -5.95 -2.65
C GLU A 144 -3.86 -5.25 -3.69
N LEU A 145 -3.84 -3.91 -3.74
CA LEU A 145 -4.54 -3.13 -4.76
C LEU A 145 -4.11 -3.57 -6.17
N ARG A 146 -2.81 -3.68 -6.43
CA ARG A 146 -2.29 -4.10 -7.75
C ARG A 146 -2.69 -5.50 -8.15
N GLN A 147 -2.81 -6.44 -7.22
CA GLN A 147 -3.27 -7.80 -7.51
C GLN A 147 -4.74 -7.86 -7.92
N ASN A 148 -5.54 -6.90 -7.44
CA ASN A 148 -6.98 -6.83 -7.67
C ASN A 148 -7.38 -5.67 -8.61
N ALA A 149 -6.44 -5.17 -9.42
CA ALA A 149 -6.63 -3.92 -10.17
C ALA A 149 -7.64 -4.08 -11.33
N PRO A 150 -8.64 -3.19 -11.46
CA PRO A 150 -9.66 -3.27 -12.49
C PRO A 150 -9.24 -2.69 -13.85
N PHE A 151 -7.94 -2.57 -14.14
CA PHE A 151 -7.42 -1.97 -15.38
C PHE A 151 -7.03 -3.00 -16.44
N ALA A 152 -7.70 -4.16 -16.45
CA ALA A 152 -7.55 -5.15 -17.50
C ALA A 152 -7.99 -4.55 -18.85
N GLY A 153 -7.18 -4.70 -19.89
CA GLY A 153 -7.43 -4.09 -21.20
C GLY A 153 -6.95 -2.65 -21.38
N LEU A 154 -6.62 -1.90 -20.31
CA LEU A 154 -6.15 -0.51 -20.46
C LEU A 154 -4.80 -0.41 -21.20
N LEU A 155 -3.90 -1.36 -20.91
CA LEU A 155 -2.76 -1.65 -21.77
C LEU A 155 -3.08 -2.88 -22.63
N SER A 156 -2.75 -2.79 -23.92
CA SER A 156 -2.72 -3.93 -24.84
C SER A 156 -1.68 -4.96 -24.41
N SER A 157 -1.81 -6.19 -24.91
CA SER A 157 -0.85 -7.27 -24.62
C SER A 157 0.57 -6.93 -25.07
N ALA A 158 0.72 -6.24 -26.20
CA ALA A 158 2.02 -5.78 -26.73
C ALA A 158 2.66 -4.73 -25.82
N GLU A 159 1.88 -3.74 -25.37
CA GLU A 159 2.37 -2.71 -24.44
C GLU A 159 2.76 -3.32 -23.09
N ARG A 160 1.96 -4.23 -22.54
CA ARG A 160 2.30 -4.94 -21.29
C ARG A 160 3.60 -5.73 -21.42
N ALA A 161 3.80 -6.42 -22.55
CA ALA A 161 5.04 -7.14 -22.82
C ALA A 161 6.24 -6.18 -22.91
N ALA A 162 6.09 -5.08 -23.65
CA ALA A 162 7.14 -4.06 -23.78
C ALA A 162 7.53 -3.44 -22.43
N VAL A 163 6.55 -3.12 -21.57
CA VAL A 163 6.77 -2.60 -20.21
C VAL A 163 7.61 -3.57 -19.37
N VAL A 164 7.27 -4.87 -19.41
CA VAL A 164 8.00 -5.89 -18.66
C VAL A 164 9.42 -6.10 -19.22
N GLU A 165 9.59 -6.11 -20.53
CA GLU A 165 10.91 -6.25 -21.16
C GLU A 165 11.82 -5.04 -20.87
N ASN A 166 11.28 -3.83 -20.95
CA ASN A 166 12.04 -2.62 -20.61
C ASN A 166 12.49 -2.63 -19.15
N TRP A 167 11.64 -3.08 -18.23
CA TRP A 167 12.02 -3.24 -16.83
C TRP A 167 13.17 -4.22 -16.64
N LYS A 168 13.09 -5.41 -17.27
CA LYS A 168 14.17 -6.41 -17.20
C LYS A 168 15.51 -5.88 -17.69
N ARG A 169 15.51 -4.95 -18.65
CA ARG A 169 16.73 -4.30 -19.18
C ARG A 169 17.27 -3.19 -18.28
N SER A 170 16.44 -2.64 -17.40
CA SER A 170 16.80 -1.58 -16.45
C SER A 170 17.24 -2.09 -15.07
N GLU A 171 17.12 -3.41 -14.83
CA GLU A 171 17.69 -4.08 -13.64
C GLU A 171 19.18 -4.37 -13.83
#